data_AF-A0A1C4FEE0-F1
#
_entry.id   AF-A0A1C4FEE0-F1
#
_cell.length_a   1.000
_cell.length_b   1.000
_cell.length_c   1.000
_cell.angle_alpha   90.00
_cell.angle_beta   90.00
_cell.angle_gamma   90.00
#
_symmetry.space_group_name_H-M   'P 1'
#
loop_
_entity.id
_entity.type
_entity.pdbx_description
1 polymer ?
#
loop_
_entity_poly.entity_id
_entity_poly.type
_entity_poly.pdbx_seq_one_letter_code
_entity_poly.pdbx_strand_id
1 'polypeptide(L)'
;MIILKVGHKTAAYAVLLFYLVGMALFNIAYQGWMMFDILVLYCLGGLAGPALQGIISTQVPPSEQGELQCTLTGIMNITAIMGPPLMTNLFKWFTQPQFSIFFPGAHFLSAAGFCFISLLLAFRSLRHYVAPK
;
A
#
# COMPACT_ATOMS: atom_id res chain seq x y z
N MET A 1 -5.85 -7.60 -16.58
CA MET A 1 -7.03 -8.26 -17.20
C MET A 1 -8.24 -8.36 -16.25
N ILE A 2 -8.07 -8.61 -14.94
CA ILE A 2 -9.20 -8.69 -13.97
C ILE A 2 -9.83 -7.31 -13.65
N ILE A 3 -9.04 -6.23 -13.70
CA ILE A 3 -9.47 -4.85 -13.39
C ILE A 3 -10.59 -4.34 -14.32
N LEU A 4 -10.70 -4.86 -15.55
CA LEU A 4 -11.68 -4.42 -16.54
C LEU A 4 -13.12 -4.86 -16.23
N LYS A 5 -13.34 -5.93 -15.43
CA LYS A 5 -14.69 -6.43 -15.11
C LYS A 5 -15.30 -5.85 -13.83
N VAL A 6 -14.48 -5.36 -12.89
CA VAL A 6 -14.91 -4.89 -11.55
C VAL A 6 -15.08 -3.37 -11.46
N GLY A 7 -14.63 -2.64 -12.50
CA GLY A 7 -14.58 -1.19 -12.51
C GLY A 7 -13.29 -0.70 -11.84
N HIS A 8 -12.58 0.20 -12.54
CA HIS A 8 -11.25 0.66 -12.14
C HIS A 8 -11.18 1.20 -10.70
N LYS A 9 -12.20 1.96 -10.26
CA LYS A 9 -12.27 2.51 -8.90
C LYS A 9 -12.45 1.44 -7.82
N THR A 10 -13.42 0.54 -8.02
CA THR A 10 -13.74 -0.52 -7.05
C THR A 10 -12.57 -1.49 -6.89
N ALA A 11 -11.89 -1.82 -7.99
CA ALA A 11 -10.69 -2.64 -7.95
C ALA A 11 -9.57 -1.98 -7.13
N ALA A 12 -9.31 -0.69 -7.33
CA ALA A 12 -8.30 0.05 -6.56
C ALA A 12 -8.62 0.12 -5.07
N TYR A 13 -9.88 0.37 -4.69
CA TYR A 13 -10.30 0.36 -3.29
C TYR A 13 -10.18 -1.03 -2.66
N ALA A 14 -10.57 -2.08 -3.39
CA ALA A 14 -10.50 -3.45 -2.88
C ALA A 14 -9.05 -3.87 -2.59
N VAL A 15 -8.12 -3.65 -3.52
CA VAL A 15 -6.71 -4.03 -3.31
C VAL A 15 -6.06 -3.21 -2.20
N LEU A 16 -6.35 -1.90 -2.09
CA LEU A 16 -5.86 -1.08 -0.98
C LEU A 16 -6.45 -1.54 0.37
N LEU A 17 -7.72 -1.95 0.39
CA LEU A 17 -8.35 -2.50 1.59
C LEU A 17 -7.72 -3.83 2.01
N PHE A 18 -7.47 -4.74 1.07
CA PHE A 18 -6.75 -5.99 1.35
C PHE A 18 -5.34 -5.74 1.89
N TYR A 19 -4.65 -4.75 1.33
CA TYR A 19 -3.32 -4.34 1.81
C TYR A 19 -3.37 -3.79 3.24
N LEU A 20 -4.32 -2.90 3.53
CA LEU A 20 -4.55 -2.34 4.86
C LEU A 20 -4.87 -3.42 5.89
N VAL A 21 -5.80 -4.32 5.56
CA VAL A 21 -6.22 -5.41 6.45
C VAL A 21 -5.06 -6.38 6.69
N GLY A 22 -4.33 -6.79 5.64
CA GLY A 22 -3.14 -7.65 5.78
C GLY A 22 -2.10 -7.03 6.72
N MET A 23 -1.77 -5.75 6.52
CA MET A 23 -0.84 -5.03 7.39
C MET A 23 -1.33 -4.90 8.83
N ALA A 24 -2.63 -4.67 9.04
CA ALA A 24 -3.22 -4.61 10.37
C ALA A 24 -3.16 -5.98 11.07
N LEU A 25 -3.46 -7.06 10.36
CA LEU A 25 -3.49 -8.42 10.92
C LEU A 25 -2.12 -8.92 11.40
N PHE A 26 -1.01 -8.44 10.82
CA PHE A 26 0.34 -8.78 11.32
C PHE A 26 0.55 -8.40 12.80
N ASN A 27 -0.21 -7.44 13.33
CA ASN A 27 -0.10 -7.02 14.73
C ASN A 27 -0.71 -8.02 15.73
N ILE A 28 -1.56 -8.93 15.27
CA ILE A 28 -2.26 -9.92 16.11
C ILE A 28 -1.88 -11.37 15.74
N ALA A 29 -0.80 -11.55 14.97
CA ALA A 29 -0.30 -12.85 14.57
C ALA A 29 0.47 -13.54 15.72
N TYR A 30 -0.26 -14.12 16.67
CA TYR A 30 0.34 -14.78 17.85
C TYR A 30 0.92 -16.17 17.55
N GLN A 31 0.50 -16.79 16.45
CA GLN A 31 0.87 -18.17 16.10
C GLN A 31 1.44 -18.18 14.68
N GLY A 32 2.51 -18.96 14.46
CA GLY A 32 3.24 -18.96 13.19
C GLY A 32 2.37 -19.31 11.96
N TRP A 33 1.34 -20.15 12.14
CA TRP A 33 0.44 -20.50 11.03
C TRP A 33 -0.40 -19.31 10.55
N MET A 34 -0.71 -18.35 11.42
CA MET A 34 -1.50 -17.16 11.07
C MET A 34 -0.80 -16.33 10.00
N MET A 35 0.54 -16.35 9.97
CA MET A 35 1.32 -15.63 8.97
C MET A 35 1.01 -16.10 7.55
N PHE A 36 0.69 -17.39 7.34
CA PHE A 36 0.35 -17.90 6.01
C PHE A 36 -0.96 -17.30 5.50
N ASP A 37 -2.01 -17.29 6.32
CA ASP A 37 -3.31 -16.73 5.95
C ASP A 37 -3.24 -15.21 5.77
N ILE A 38 -2.49 -14.52 6.63
CA ILE A 38 -2.26 -13.07 6.52
C ILE A 38 -1.49 -12.76 5.24
N LEU A 39 -0.49 -13.57 4.87
CA LEU A 39 0.25 -13.38 3.63
C LEU A 39 -0.65 -13.46 2.41
N VAL A 40 -1.62 -14.37 2.38
CA VAL A 40 -2.58 -14.47 1.27
C VAL A 40 -3.32 -13.14 1.09
N LEU A 41 -3.86 -12.57 2.16
CA LEU A 41 -4.55 -11.27 2.12
C LEU A 41 -3.59 -10.13 1.73
N TYR A 42 -2.40 -10.13 2.31
CA TYR A 42 -1.37 -9.13 2.02
C TYR A 42 -0.94 -9.14 0.55
N CYS A 43 -0.74 -10.33 -0.04
CA CYS A 43 -0.38 -10.52 -1.43
C CYS A 43 -1.45 -10.01 -2.40
N LEU A 44 -2.74 -10.16 -2.07
CA LEU A 44 -3.83 -9.56 -2.85
C LEU A 44 -3.71 -8.02 -2.87
N GLY A 45 -3.25 -7.44 -1.77
CA GLY A 45 -2.93 -6.02 -1.68
C GLY A 45 -1.72 -5.57 -2.52
N GLY A 46 -0.80 -6.49 -2.84
CA GLY A 46 0.36 -6.22 -3.72
C GLY A 46 -0.01 -5.75 -5.13
N LEU A 47 -1.26 -5.94 -5.54
CA LEU A 47 -1.80 -5.44 -6.80
C LEU A 47 -2.12 -3.93 -6.79
N ALA A 48 -2.01 -3.25 -5.64
CA ALA A 48 -2.31 -1.82 -5.50
C ALA A 48 -1.45 -0.94 -6.42
N GLY A 49 -0.15 -1.23 -6.54
CA GLY A 49 0.76 -0.47 -7.41
C GLY A 49 0.31 -0.48 -8.87
N PRO A 50 0.24 -1.65 -9.54
CA PRO A 50 -0.24 -1.76 -10.92
C PRO A 50 -1.68 -1.26 -11.12
N ALA A 51 -2.57 -1.47 -10.14
CA ALA A 51 -3.95 -0.99 -10.23
C ALA A 51 -4.03 0.54 -10.28
N LEU A 52 -3.31 1.23 -9.38
CA LEU A 52 -3.26 2.70 -9.36
C LEU A 52 -2.50 3.25 -10.57
N GLN A 53 -1.37 2.64 -10.93
CA GLN A 53 -0.59 3.05 -12.11
C GLN A 53 -1.41 2.96 -13.39
N GLY A 54 -2.20 1.88 -13.56
CA GLY A 54 -3.11 1.74 -14.70
C GLY A 54 -4.23 2.77 -14.72
N ILE A 55 -4.70 3.23 -13.56
CA ILE A 55 -5.68 4.33 -13.49
C ILE A 55 -5.03 5.64 -13.89
N ILE A 56 -3.91 5.99 -13.28
CA ILE A 56 -3.22 7.27 -13.50
C ILE A 56 -2.75 7.38 -14.96
N SER A 57 -2.22 6.30 -15.55
CA SER A 57 -1.80 6.31 -16.96
C SER A 57 -2.96 6.58 -17.91
N THR A 58 -4.20 6.23 -17.57
CA THR A 58 -5.35 6.54 -18.45
C THR A 58 -5.78 8.00 -18.42
N GLN A 59 -5.25 8.80 -17.49
CA GLN A 59 -5.60 10.21 -17.32
C GLN A 59 -4.64 11.17 -18.03
N VAL A 60 -3.58 10.63 -18.66
CA VAL A 60 -2.52 11.41 -19.30
C VAL A 60 -2.37 10.94 -20.76
N PRO A 61 -2.22 11.85 -21.73
CA PRO A 61 -2.02 11.49 -23.14
C PRO A 61 -0.80 10.57 -23.34
N PRO A 62 -0.78 9.73 -24.40
CA PRO A 62 0.36 8.88 -24.71
C PRO A 62 1.70 9.62 -24.82
N SER A 63 1.69 10.88 -25.26
CA SER A 63 2.87 11.74 -25.40
C SER A 63 3.54 12.10 -24.07
N GLU A 64 2.81 12.04 -22.95
CA GLU A 64 3.27 12.44 -21.62
C GLU A 64 3.53 11.24 -20.69
N GLN A 65 3.33 10.01 -21.17
CA GLN A 65 3.52 8.79 -20.38
C GLN A 65 4.97 8.64 -19.87
N GLY A 66 5.95 9.05 -20.68
CA GLY A 66 7.37 9.01 -20.27
C GLY A 66 7.65 9.88 -19.06
N GLU A 67 7.08 11.10 -19.02
CA GLU A 67 7.19 12.01 -17.89
C GLU A 67 6.46 11.45 -16.67
N LEU A 68 5.23 10.97 -16.85
CA LEU A 68 4.45 10.34 -15.78
C LEU A 68 5.21 9.16 -15.13
N GLN A 69 5.78 8.27 -15.94
CA GLN A 69 6.52 7.12 -15.41
C GLN A 69 7.84 7.54 -14.74
N CYS A 70 8.49 8.57 -15.25
CA CYS A 70 9.66 9.17 -14.60
C CYS A 70 9.28 9.70 -13.21
N THR A 71 8.19 10.46 -13.10
CA THR A 71 7.68 10.98 -11.82
C THR A 71 7.33 9.87 -10.84
N LEU A 72 6.58 8.85 -11.30
CA LEU A 72 6.20 7.71 -10.46
C LEU A 72 7.44 6.95 -9.96
N THR A 73 8.40 6.70 -10.85
CA THR A 73 9.67 6.03 -10.50
C THR A 73 10.48 6.88 -9.51
N GLY A 74 10.53 8.19 -9.69
CA GLY A 74 11.18 9.11 -8.75
C GLY A 74 10.59 9.02 -7.35
N ILE A 75 9.26 9.02 -7.22
CA ILE A 75 8.56 8.87 -5.93
C ILE A 75 8.85 7.50 -5.30
N MET A 76 8.84 6.43 -6.11
CA MET A 76 9.19 5.09 -5.63
C MET A 76 10.63 5.04 -5.10
N ASN A 77 11.58 5.65 -5.80
CA ASN A 77 12.99 5.67 -5.37
C ASN A 77 13.18 6.42 -4.05
N ILE A 78 12.53 7.58 -3.89
CA ILE A 78 12.56 8.32 -2.61
C ILE A 78 11.99 7.45 -1.48
N THR A 79 10.86 6.79 -1.74
CA THR A 79 10.22 5.89 -0.77
C THR A 79 11.10 4.69 -0.43
N ALA A 80 11.82 4.12 -1.42
CA ALA A 80 12.73 3.00 -1.23
C ALA A 80 13.97 3.36 -0.41
N ILE A 81 14.44 4.61 -0.48
CA ILE A 81 15.55 5.11 0.33
C ILE A 81 15.09 5.39 1.78
N MET A 82 13.94 6.03 1.93
CA MET A 82 13.44 6.47 3.24
C MET A 82 12.73 5.37 4.04
N GLY A 83 12.09 4.43 3.35
CA GLY A 83 11.27 3.38 3.94
C GLY A 83 12.03 2.45 4.88
N PRO A 84 13.13 1.80 4.45
CA PRO A 84 13.86 0.87 5.30
C PRO A 84 14.41 1.49 6.59
N PRO A 85 15.07 2.67 6.56
CA PRO A 85 15.50 3.34 7.79
C PRO A 85 14.32 3.66 8.72
N LEU A 86 13.19 4.17 8.20
CA LEU A 86 12.03 4.48 9.02
C LEU A 86 11.46 3.23 9.71
N MET A 87 11.21 2.17 8.93
CA MET A 87 10.61 0.93 9.45
C MET A 87 11.56 0.19 10.39
N THR A 88 12.86 0.16 10.09
CA THR A 88 13.87 -0.50 10.93
C THR A 88 14.05 0.23 12.26
N ASN A 89 14.05 1.56 12.24
CA ASN A 89 14.15 2.33 13.49
C ASN A 89 12.90 2.18 14.36
N LEU A 90 11.71 2.14 13.74
CA LEU A 90 10.46 1.83 14.46
C LEU A 90 10.52 0.43 15.10
N PHE A 91 10.90 -0.59 14.33
CA PHE A 91 11.06 -1.94 14.88
C PHE A 91 12.05 -1.96 16.05
N LYS A 92 13.26 -1.40 15.84
CA LYS A 92 14.31 -1.33 16.87
C LYS A 92 13.84 -0.65 18.15
N TRP A 93 13.11 0.46 18.05
CA TRP A 93 12.61 1.21 19.20
C TRP A 93 11.64 0.39 20.05
N PHE A 94 10.72 -0.34 19.41
CA PHE A 94 9.68 -1.11 20.10
C PHE A 94 10.08 -2.55 20.46
N THR A 95 11.28 -3.01 20.09
CA THR A 95 11.80 -4.34 20.47
C THR A 95 13.00 -4.28 21.41
N GLN A 96 13.46 -3.09 21.80
CA GLN A 96 14.60 -2.96 22.69
C GLN A 96 14.23 -3.33 24.15
N PRO A 97 15.08 -4.08 24.87
CA PRO A 97 14.82 -4.51 26.25
C PRO A 97 14.65 -3.36 27.25
N GLN A 98 15.08 -2.16 26.87
CA GLN A 98 15.15 -0.98 27.72
C GLN A 98 13.84 -0.17 27.75
N PHE A 99 12.88 -0.46 26.85
CA PHE A 99 11.59 0.21 26.80
C PHE A 99 10.49 -0.65 27.45
N SER A 100 9.59 0.00 28.18
CA SER A 100 8.54 -0.67 28.96
C SER A 100 7.45 -1.33 28.08
N ILE A 101 7.40 -1.00 26.78
CA ILE A 101 6.43 -1.54 25.82
C ILE A 101 7.18 -2.36 24.77
N PHE A 102 7.08 -3.69 24.86
CA PHE A 102 7.57 -4.61 23.84
C PHE A 102 6.47 -4.85 22.79
N PHE A 103 6.63 -4.28 21.60
CA PHE A 103 5.66 -4.37 20.53
C PHE A 103 6.31 -4.47 19.13
N PRO A 104 6.76 -5.67 18.71
CA PRO A 104 7.41 -5.86 17.42
C PRO A 104 6.52 -5.49 16.22
N GLY A 105 5.19 -5.51 16.38
CA GLY A 105 4.23 -5.11 15.34
C GLY A 105 4.19 -3.61 15.00
N ALA A 106 4.83 -2.75 15.80
CA ALA A 106 4.72 -1.29 15.65
C ALA A 106 4.97 -0.76 14.23
N HIS A 107 5.97 -1.31 13.54
CA HIS A 107 6.28 -0.93 12.16
C HIS A 107 5.18 -1.37 11.17
N PHE A 108 4.59 -2.57 11.32
CA PHE A 108 3.42 -2.98 10.53
C PHE A 108 2.20 -2.10 10.79
N LEU A 109 1.96 -1.71 12.04
CA LEU A 109 0.90 -0.77 12.38
C LEU A 109 1.12 0.60 11.73
N SER A 110 2.36 1.10 11.72
CA SER A 110 2.69 2.35 11.02
C SER A 110 2.44 2.26 9.52
N ALA A 111 2.80 1.12 8.89
CA ALA A 111 2.55 0.85 7.49
C ALA A 111 1.04 0.77 7.18
N ALA A 112 0.26 0.15 8.07
CA ALA A 112 -1.21 0.17 8.00
C ALA A 112 -1.75 1.61 8.08
N GLY A 113 -1.18 2.47 8.93
CA GLY A 113 -1.52 3.89 9.01
C GLY A 113 -1.27 4.64 7.69
N PHE A 114 -0.09 4.46 7.07
CA PHE A 114 0.19 5.04 5.75
C PHE A 114 -0.74 4.50 4.65
N CYS A 115 -1.04 3.20 4.69
CA CYS A 115 -1.98 2.59 3.76
C CYS A 115 -3.40 3.14 3.94
N PHE A 116 -3.84 3.36 5.17
CA PHE A 116 -5.14 3.97 5.47
C PHE A 116 -5.23 5.40 4.93
N ILE A 117 -4.19 6.21 5.13
CA ILE A 117 -4.11 7.56 4.54
C ILE A 117 -4.17 7.48 3.01
N SER A 118 -3.42 6.56 2.40
CA SER A 118 -3.45 6.34 0.96
C SER A 118 -4.85 5.94 0.45
N LEU A 119 -5.55 5.08 1.16
CA LEU A 119 -6.93 4.69 0.87
C LEU A 119 -7.86 5.91 0.91
N LEU A 120 -7.75 6.77 1.93
CA LEU A 120 -8.54 8.01 2.03
C LEU A 120 -8.24 8.98 0.88
N LEU A 121 -6.96 9.15 0.51
CA LEU A 121 -6.55 9.98 -0.62
C LEU A 121 -7.06 9.42 -1.94
N ALA A 122 -7.00 8.10 -2.14
CA ALA A 122 -7.56 7.41 -3.29
C ALA A 122 -9.08 7.62 -3.38
N PHE A 123 -9.81 7.51 -2.26
CA PHE A 123 -11.24 7.81 -2.22
C PHE A 123 -11.53 9.25 -2.64
N ARG A 124 -10.80 10.22 -2.09
CA ARG A 124 -10.97 11.64 -2.40
C ARG A 124 -10.65 11.94 -3.87
N SER A 125 -9.54 11.41 -4.39
CA SER A 125 -9.07 11.67 -5.76
C SER A 125 -9.95 10.97 -6.80
N LEU A 126 -10.20 9.67 -6.63
CA LEU A 126 -10.98 8.87 -7.59
C LEU A 126 -12.47 9.17 -7.55
N ARG A 127 -12.99 9.92 -6.56
CA ARG A 127 -14.37 10.44 -6.59
C ARG A 127 -14.65 11.23 -7.86
N HIS A 128 -13.66 12.00 -8.34
CA HIS A 128 -13.77 12.81 -9.56
C HIS A 128 -13.30 12.10 -10.83
N TYR A 129 -12.81 10.86 -10.74
CA TYR A 129 -12.36 10.11 -11.92
C TYR A 129 -13.52 9.82 -12.87
N VAL A 130 -13.32 10.14 -14.14
CA VAL A 130 -14.21 9.77 -15.24
C VAL A 130 -13.48 8.70 -16.06
N ALA A 131 -14.12 7.55 -16.26
CA ALA A 131 -13.53 6.50 -17.08
C ALA A 131 -13.30 7.04 -18.50
N PRO A 132 -12.08 6.89 -19.07
CA PRO A 132 -11.85 7.23 -20.46
C PRO A 132 -12.78 6.40 -21.36
N LYS A 133 -13.34 7.04 -22.39
CA LYS A 133 -14.21 6.38 -23.38
C LYS A 133 -13.42 5.44 -24.29
#